data_AF-A0A816A6C9-F1
#
_entry.id   AF-A0A816A6C9-F1
#
_cell.length_a   1.000
_cell.length_b   1.000
_cell.length_c   1.000
_cell.angle_alpha   90.00
_cell.angle_beta   90.00
_cell.angle_gamma   90.00
#
_symmetry.space_group_name_H-M   'P 1'
#
loop_
_entity.id
_entity.type
_entity.pdbx_description
1 polymer ?
#
loop_
_entity_poly.entity_id
_entity_poly.type
_entity_poly.pdbx_seq_one_letter_code
_entity_poly.pdbx_strand_id
1 'polypeptide(L)'
;MIESGFFSCNISDRVICIYCNVICQQWIHTDDPVQIHKILSPTCPCVKKLISLQNNDNSNMINNNSDRCNDIDLTSAYHTASIEVSKRHESFNSWPAQQLKSIDNLIKAEFCYMGIKTIVTCFYCNGSIENWNDNNNPFIERVRWFPHCAYI
;
A
#
# COMPACT_ATOMS: atom_id res chain seq x y z
N MET A 1 7.30 -12.07 -0.87
CA MET A 1 5.90 -11.75 -1.25
C MET A 1 5.64 -10.26 -1.29
N ILE A 2 5.90 -9.48 -0.22
CA ILE A 2 5.76 -8.00 -0.24
C ILE A 2 6.77 -7.34 -1.20
N GLU A 3 8.00 -7.85 -1.28
CA GLU A 3 9.08 -7.31 -2.13
C GLU A 3 8.81 -7.36 -3.65
N SER A 4 7.75 -8.05 -4.08
CA SER A 4 7.38 -8.21 -5.50
C SER A 4 6.16 -7.38 -5.90
N GLY A 5 5.66 -6.51 -5.01
CA GLY A 5 4.44 -5.73 -5.20
C GLY A 5 3.15 -6.54 -5.02
N PHE A 6 3.24 -7.76 -4.47
CA PHE A 6 2.10 -8.65 -4.24
C PHE A 6 1.55 -8.54 -2.82
N PHE A 7 0.23 -8.43 -2.72
CA PHE A 7 -0.52 -8.46 -1.47
C PHE A 7 -1.42 -9.69 -1.40
N SER A 8 -1.52 -10.32 -0.23
CA SER A 8 -2.41 -11.46 -0.02
C SER A 8 -3.87 -11.01 0.01
N CYS A 9 -4.73 -11.63 -0.80
CA CYS A 9 -6.16 -11.30 -0.85
C CYS A 9 -6.96 -11.91 0.31
N ASN A 10 -6.31 -12.48 1.33
CA ASN A 10 -6.90 -13.21 2.46
C ASN A 10 -7.91 -14.30 2.06
N ILE A 11 -7.77 -14.82 0.84
CA ILE A 11 -8.55 -15.93 0.30
C ILE A 11 -7.54 -16.94 -0.25
N SER A 12 -7.34 -18.05 0.46
CA SER A 12 -6.36 -19.08 0.08
C SER A 12 -4.95 -18.48 -0.09
N ASP A 13 -4.27 -18.85 -1.17
CA ASP A 13 -2.95 -18.46 -1.62
C ASP A 13 -2.98 -17.32 -2.67
N ARG A 14 -4.15 -16.68 -2.86
CA ARG A 14 -4.28 -15.60 -3.85
C ARG A 14 -3.49 -14.37 -3.45
N VAL A 15 -2.73 -13.84 -4.40
CA VAL A 15 -2.05 -12.56 -4.27
C VAL A 15 -2.37 -11.64 -5.46
N ILE A 16 -2.41 -10.33 -5.21
CA ILE A 16 -2.68 -9.30 -6.23
C ILE A 16 -1.53 -8.31 -6.30
N CYS A 17 -1.12 -7.93 -7.52
CA CYS A 17 -0.18 -6.83 -7.72
C CYS A 17 -0.91 -5.49 -7.69
N ILE A 18 -0.45 -4.55 -6.88
CA ILE A 18 -1.07 -3.21 -6.76
C ILE A 18 -0.80 -2.28 -7.96
N TYR A 19 0.21 -2.57 -8.77
CA TYR A 19 0.59 -1.71 -9.89
C TYR A 19 -0.07 -2.09 -11.21
N CYS A 20 -0.53 -3.34 -11.36
CA CYS A 20 -1.17 -3.83 -12.57
C CYS A 20 -2.45 -4.65 -12.32
N ASN A 21 -2.84 -4.84 -11.06
CA ASN A 21 -3.99 -5.64 -10.63
C ASN A 21 -3.94 -7.11 -11.06
N VAL A 22 -2.78 -7.65 -11.45
CA VAL A 22 -2.66 -9.07 -11.78
C VAL A 22 -2.86 -9.91 -10.53
N ILE A 23 -3.74 -10.91 -10.60
CA ILE A 23 -4.02 -11.84 -9.52
C ILE A 23 -3.32 -13.16 -9.86
N CYS A 24 -2.52 -13.65 -8.93
CA CYS A 24 -1.79 -14.91 -9.01
C CYS A 24 -2.31 -15.87 -7.93
N GLN A 25 -2.51 -17.13 -8.29
CA GLN A 25 -3.08 -18.18 -7.43
C GLN A 25 -2.58 -19.56 -7.86
N GLN A 26 -2.82 -20.59 -7.05
CA GLN A 26 -2.35 -21.97 -7.24
C GLN A 26 -0.82 -22.09 -7.17
N TRP A 27 -0.22 -21.48 -6.15
CA TRP A 27 1.21 -21.48 -5.93
C TRP A 27 1.73 -22.85 -5.54
N ILE A 28 2.85 -23.27 -6.13
CA ILE A 28 3.66 -24.38 -5.63
C ILE A 28 4.89 -23.85 -4.90
N HIS A 29 5.48 -24.66 -4.01
CA HIS A 29 6.59 -24.26 -3.14
C HIS A 29 7.88 -23.87 -3.88
N THR A 30 7.98 -24.16 -5.17
CA THR A 30 9.10 -23.79 -6.04
C THR A 30 8.85 -22.53 -6.87
N ASP A 31 7.64 -21.98 -6.84
CA ASP A 31 7.30 -20.81 -7.63
C ASP A 31 8.00 -19.55 -7.10
N ASP A 32 8.62 -18.80 -8.00
CA ASP A 32 9.13 -17.45 -7.70
C ASP A 32 8.08 -16.40 -8.09
N PRO A 33 7.51 -15.66 -7.11
CA PRO A 33 6.54 -14.62 -7.40
C PRO A 33 7.04 -13.57 -8.38
N VAL A 34 8.32 -13.19 -8.32
CA VAL A 34 8.87 -12.17 -9.21
C VAL A 34 8.87 -12.67 -10.66
N GLN A 35 9.24 -13.93 -10.89
CA GLN A 35 9.25 -14.50 -12.24
C GLN A 35 7.84 -14.68 -12.79
N ILE A 36 6.92 -15.18 -11.96
CA ILE A 36 5.51 -15.30 -12.36
C ILE A 36 4.93 -13.92 -12.68
N HIS A 37 5.24 -12.88 -11.90
CA HIS A 37 4.83 -11.51 -12.20
C HIS A 37 5.38 -11.01 -13.54
N LYS A 38 6.67 -11.25 -13.81
CA LYS A 38 7.32 -10.90 -15.09
C LYS A 38 6.62 -11.56 -16.27
N ILE A 39 6.22 -12.82 -16.13
CA ILE A 39 5.54 -13.59 -17.17
C ILE A 39 4.11 -13.09 -17.38
N LEU A 40 3.34 -12.93 -16.30
CA LEU A 40 1.91 -12.63 -16.38
C LEU A 40 1.61 -11.14 -16.63
N SER A 41 2.52 -10.25 -16.26
CA SER A 41 2.35 -8.80 -16.46
C SER A 41 3.69 -8.11 -16.76
N PRO A 42 4.31 -8.41 -17.91
CA PRO A 42 5.60 -7.82 -18.30
C PRO A 42 5.55 -6.30 -18.46
N THR A 43 4.36 -5.75 -18.70
CA THR A 43 4.14 -4.31 -18.85
C THR A 43 3.87 -3.59 -17.53
N CYS A 44 3.76 -4.31 -16.42
CA CYS A 44 3.53 -3.76 -15.09
C CYS A 44 4.64 -2.74 -14.75
N PRO A 45 4.30 -1.55 -14.21
CA PRO A 45 5.29 -0.56 -13.80
C PRO A 45 6.38 -1.12 -12.87
N CYS A 46 5.99 -1.96 -11.90
CA CYS A 46 6.92 -2.64 -10.99
C CYS A 46 7.88 -3.58 -11.73
N VAL A 47 7.34 -4.42 -12.63
CA VAL A 47 8.13 -5.37 -13.43
C VAL A 47 9.10 -4.66 -14.37
N LYS A 48 8.66 -3.62 -15.07
CA LYS A 48 9.52 -2.83 -15.97
C LYS A 48 10.73 -2.26 -15.24
N LYS A 49 10.53 -1.75 -14.02
CA LYS A 49 11.61 -1.24 -13.17
C LYS A 49 12.58 -2.37 -12.77
N LEU A 50 12.08 -3.52 -12.35
CA LEU A 50 12.91 -4.68 -12.02
C LEU A 50 13.77 -5.16 -13.21
N ILE A 51 13.19 -5.21 -14.41
CA ILE A 51 13.93 -5.60 -15.63
C ILE A 51 15.01 -4.56 -15.97
N SER A 52 14.73 -3.27 -15.79
CA SER A 52 15.72 -2.22 -16.06
C SER A 52 16.93 -2.25 -15.13
N LEU A 53 16.75 -2.64 -13.86
CA LEU A 53 17.84 -2.75 -12.88
C LEU A 53 18.76 -3.94 -13.19
N GLN A 54 18.20 -5.06 -13.65
CA GLN A 54 18.97 -6.26 -13.99
C GLN A 54 19.90 -6.11 -15.21
N ASN A 55 19.71 -5.05 -16.02
CA ASN A 55 20.52 -4.81 -17.21
C ASN A 55 21.78 -3.94 -16.96
N ASN A 56 21.97 -3.41 -15.75
CA ASN A 56 23.04 -2.45 -15.44
C ASN A 56 24.17 -3.00 -14.56
N ASP A 57 24.18 -4.29 -14.24
CA ASP A 57 25.21 -4.86 -13.35
C ASP A 57 26.50 -5.21 -14.09
N ASN A 58 27.40 -4.23 -14.18
CA ASN A 58 28.84 -4.45 -14.20
C ASN A 58 29.56 -3.31 -13.48
N SER A 59 29.40 -3.22 -12.15
CA SER A 59 30.47 -2.87 -11.20
C SER A 59 29.99 -2.91 -9.75
N ASN A 60 30.79 -3.57 -8.92
CA ASN A 60 30.69 -3.61 -7.46
C ASN A 60 30.49 -2.21 -6.84
N MET A 61 29.60 -2.06 -5.86
CA MET A 61 29.95 -1.61 -4.51
C MET A 61 28.80 -1.79 -3.50
N ILE A 62 29.23 -2.04 -2.26
CA ILE A 62 28.46 -2.36 -1.05
C ILE A 62 27.78 -1.11 -0.47
N ASN A 63 26.67 -1.32 0.24
CA ASN A 63 25.96 -0.45 1.21
C ASN A 63 25.07 0.67 0.66
N ASN A 64 23.75 0.50 0.74
CA ASN A 64 22.94 0.85 1.92
C ASN A 64 21.46 0.49 1.67
N ASN A 65 20.72 0.20 2.73
CA ASN A 65 19.28 -0.03 2.75
C ASN A 65 18.45 1.16 2.20
N SER A 66 18.43 1.39 0.89
CA SER A 66 17.57 2.43 0.30
C SER A 66 17.10 2.19 -1.14
N ASP A 67 17.13 0.98 -1.66
CA ASP A 67 16.54 0.68 -2.99
C ASP A 67 15.02 0.50 -2.93
N ARG A 68 14.36 1.38 -2.18
CA ARG A 68 12.90 1.50 -2.20
C ARG A 68 12.50 2.17 -3.51
N CYS A 69 11.47 1.69 -4.17
CA CYS A 69 10.85 2.32 -5.33
C CYS A 69 10.10 3.64 -4.98
N ASN A 70 10.65 4.44 -4.07
CA ASN A 70 9.92 5.29 -3.13
C ASN A 70 10.04 6.79 -3.36
N ASP A 71 10.40 7.25 -4.55
CA ASP A 71 10.16 8.66 -4.88
C ASP A 71 8.67 8.87 -5.14
N ILE A 72 7.87 8.59 -4.10
CA ILE A 72 6.47 8.97 -3.97
C ILE A 72 6.53 10.46 -3.71
N ASP A 73 6.13 11.25 -4.70
CA ASP A 73 6.07 12.69 -4.57
C ASP A 73 5.02 13.09 -3.53
N LEU A 74 5.49 13.31 -2.30
CA LEU A 74 4.67 13.76 -1.18
C LEU A 74 4.13 15.18 -1.38
N THR A 75 4.69 15.97 -2.30
CA THR A 75 4.13 17.31 -2.61
C THR A 75 2.77 17.23 -3.29
N SER A 76 2.49 16.09 -3.95
CA SER A 76 1.20 15.78 -4.54
C SER A 76 0.17 15.26 -3.53
N ALA A 77 0.51 15.12 -2.24
CA ALA A 77 -0.42 14.68 -1.22
C ALA A 77 -1.52 15.73 -0.98
N TYR A 78 -2.77 15.29 -0.90
CA TYR A 78 -3.91 16.18 -0.69
C TYR A 78 -3.90 16.86 0.70
N HIS A 79 -3.55 16.10 1.73
CA HIS A 79 -3.45 16.56 3.12
C HIS A 79 -2.00 16.62 3.56
N THR A 80 -1.29 17.66 3.10
CA THR A 80 0.14 17.85 3.39
C THR A 80 0.44 17.93 4.89
N ALA A 81 -0.46 18.53 5.68
CA ALA A 81 -0.36 18.57 7.14
C ALA A 81 -0.44 17.18 7.82
N SER A 82 -0.83 16.14 7.09
CA SER A 82 -0.97 14.76 7.55
C SER A 82 0.04 13.80 6.89
N ILE A 83 1.07 14.33 6.23
CA ILE A 83 2.20 13.54 5.72
C ILE A 83 2.94 12.88 6.88
N GLU A 84 3.20 13.63 7.95
CA GLU A 84 3.86 13.12 9.14
C GLU A 84 2.93 12.20 9.93
N VAL A 85 3.45 11.02 10.30
CA VAL A 85 2.73 10.03 11.11
C VAL A 85 2.24 10.62 12.42
N SER A 86 3.06 11.43 13.09
CA SER A 86 2.71 12.11 14.34
C SER A 86 1.50 13.01 14.19
N LYS A 87 1.41 13.74 13.07
CA LYS A 87 0.27 14.62 12.77
C LYS A 87 -1.01 13.82 12.51
N ARG A 88 -0.90 12.67 11.86
CA ARG A 88 -2.04 11.75 11.73
C ARG A 88 -2.49 11.25 13.10
N HIS A 89 -1.56 10.89 13.97
CA HIS A 89 -1.90 10.46 15.33
C HIS A 89 -2.62 11.57 16.12
N GLU A 90 -2.13 12.80 16.06
CA GLU A 90 -2.79 13.97 16.67
C GLU A 90 -4.21 14.19 16.11
N SER A 91 -4.44 13.92 14.82
CA SER A 91 -5.75 14.08 14.19
C SER A 91 -6.84 13.19 14.83
N PHE A 92 -6.45 12.05 15.42
CA PHE A 92 -7.36 11.13 16.11
C PHE A 92 -7.62 11.50 17.59
N ASN A 93 -7.07 12.61 18.10
CA ASN A 93 -7.32 13.03 19.49
C ASN A 93 -8.81 13.28 19.80
N SER A 94 -9.58 13.70 18.79
CA SER A 94 -11.03 13.91 18.88
C SER A 94 -11.86 12.72 18.35
N TRP A 95 -11.20 11.58 18.08
CA TRP A 95 -11.88 10.38 17.58
C TRP A 95 -12.87 9.86 18.63
N PRO A 96 -14.14 9.63 18.25
CA PRO A 96 -15.16 9.21 19.21
C PRO A 96 -14.80 7.87 19.86
N ALA A 97 -14.84 7.83 21.20
CA ALA A 97 -14.40 6.70 22.01
C ALA A 97 -15.17 5.38 21.77
N GLN A 98 -16.25 5.39 21.00
CA GLN A 98 -17.17 4.27 20.79
C GLN A 98 -16.92 3.48 19.49
N GLN A 99 -15.70 3.45 18.94
CA GLN A 99 -15.50 2.99 17.56
C GLN A 99 -14.50 1.86 17.26
N LEU A 100 -14.85 1.14 16.18
CA LEU A 100 -14.63 -0.27 15.85
C LEU A 100 -13.23 -0.66 15.36
N LYS A 101 -12.32 0.30 15.18
CA LYS A 101 -10.98 0.05 14.61
C LYS A 101 -9.89 0.69 15.45
N SER A 102 -8.79 -0.05 15.61
CA SER A 102 -7.57 0.47 16.22
C SER A 102 -7.05 1.68 15.43
N ILE A 103 -6.82 2.78 16.13
CA ILE A 103 -6.24 4.02 15.57
C ILE A 103 -4.90 3.71 14.89
N ASP A 104 -4.06 2.87 15.50
CA ASP A 104 -2.77 2.48 14.91
C ASP A 104 -2.93 1.80 13.55
N ASN A 105 -3.96 0.96 13.39
CA ASN A 105 -4.22 0.28 12.12
C ASN A 105 -4.74 1.27 11.06
N LEU A 106 -5.50 2.29 11.45
CA LEU A 106 -5.95 3.35 10.55
C LEU A 106 -4.76 4.20 10.08
N ILE A 107 -3.87 4.58 11.00
CA ILE A 107 -2.67 5.37 10.70
C ILE A 107 -1.69 4.61 9.81
N LYS A 108 -1.49 3.30 10.06
CA LYS A 108 -0.66 2.40 9.22
C LYS A 108 -1.27 2.15 7.83
N ALA A 109 -2.59 2.28 7.71
CA ALA A 109 -3.27 2.35 6.43
C ALA A 109 -3.35 3.79 5.90
N GLU A 110 -2.52 4.70 6.41
CA GLU A 110 -2.31 6.08 5.99
C GLU A 110 -3.60 6.92 5.92
N PHE A 111 -4.49 6.66 6.87
CA PHE A 111 -5.65 7.49 7.13
C PHE A 111 -5.37 8.53 8.21
N CYS A 112 -5.99 9.70 8.07
CA CYS A 112 -6.12 10.73 9.10
C CYS A 112 -7.60 10.97 9.41
N TYR A 113 -7.87 11.60 10.55
CA TYR A 113 -9.22 11.98 10.95
C TYR A 113 -9.46 13.48 10.78
N MET A 114 -10.58 13.83 10.18
CA MET A 114 -10.95 15.23 9.93
C MET A 114 -11.98 15.77 10.93
N GLY A 115 -12.29 15.05 12.01
CA GLY A 115 -13.26 15.49 13.01
C GLY A 115 -14.71 15.22 12.66
N ILE A 116 -14.99 14.49 11.58
CA ILE A 116 -16.36 14.24 11.10
C ILE A 116 -16.77 12.80 11.41
N LYS A 117 -17.69 12.65 12.38
CA LYS A 117 -18.31 11.38 12.76
C LYS A 117 -17.27 10.26 12.96
N THR A 118 -17.19 9.37 11.98
CA THR A 118 -16.46 8.09 11.98
C THR A 118 -15.68 7.91 10.68
N ILE A 119 -15.57 9.00 9.92
CA ILE A 119 -15.02 9.03 8.59
C ILE A 119 -13.52 9.19 8.74
N VAL A 120 -12.75 8.34 8.07
CA VAL A 120 -11.31 8.50 7.96
C VAL A 120 -10.92 8.77 6.52
N THR A 121 -9.88 9.56 6.30
CA THR A 121 -9.51 10.07 4.98
C THR A 121 -8.05 9.79 4.70
N CYS A 122 -7.75 9.26 3.52
CA CYS A 122 -6.38 9.02 3.10
C CYS A 122 -5.68 10.36 2.92
N PHE A 123 -4.55 10.57 3.58
CA PHE A 123 -3.84 11.84 3.50
C PHE A 123 -3.35 12.16 2.08
N TYR A 124 -3.07 11.14 1.27
CA TYR A 124 -2.50 11.30 -0.07
C TYR A 124 -3.57 11.53 -1.14
N CYS A 125 -4.51 10.61 -1.32
CA CYS A 125 -5.50 10.67 -2.41
C CYS A 125 -6.85 11.28 -2.02
N ASN A 126 -7.04 11.71 -0.76
CA ASN A 126 -8.30 12.22 -0.23
C ASN A 126 -9.48 11.22 -0.21
N GLY A 127 -9.22 9.93 -0.50
CA GLY A 127 -10.23 8.88 -0.42
C GLY A 127 -10.72 8.69 1.01
N SER A 128 -12.04 8.70 1.23
CA SER A 128 -12.65 8.62 2.56
C SER A 128 -13.51 7.37 2.74
N ILE A 129 -13.45 6.76 3.93
CA ILE A 129 -14.21 5.56 4.28
C ILE A 129 -14.97 5.82 5.59
N GLU A 130 -16.22 5.36 5.63
CA GLU A 130 -17.09 5.38 6.80
C GLU A 130 -17.80 4.04 6.97
N ASN A 131 -18.62 3.90 8.02
CA ASN A 131 -19.42 2.70 8.29
C ASN A 131 -18.60 1.41 8.40
N TRP A 132 -17.53 1.47 9.20
CA TRP A 132 -16.63 0.34 9.46
C TRP A 132 -17.34 -0.83 10.16
N ASN A 133 -17.10 -2.05 9.70
CA ASN A 133 -17.51 -3.29 10.37
C ASN A 133 -16.32 -3.97 11.04
N ASP A 134 -16.55 -4.79 12.07
CA ASP A 134 -15.49 -5.50 12.83
C ASP A 134 -14.57 -6.37 11.96
N ASN A 135 -15.06 -6.85 10.82
CA ASN A 135 -14.26 -7.65 9.88
C ASN A 135 -13.43 -6.82 8.88
N ASN A 136 -13.66 -5.50 8.77
CA ASN A 136 -12.90 -4.67 7.83
C ASN A 136 -11.46 -4.44 8.31
N ASN A 137 -10.49 -4.67 7.43
CA ASN A 137 -9.10 -4.29 7.65
C ASN A 137 -8.83 -2.95 6.95
N PRO A 138 -8.39 -1.90 7.65
CA PRO A 138 -8.18 -0.57 7.05
C PRO A 138 -7.29 -0.57 5.81
N PHE A 139 -6.22 -1.38 5.82
CA PHE A 139 -5.31 -1.48 4.69
C PHE A 139 -6.01 -2.13 3.49
N ILE A 140 -6.73 -3.23 3.72
CA ILE A 140 -7.47 -3.92 2.64
C ILE A 140 -8.56 -3.03 2.06
N GLU A 141 -9.32 -2.33 2.90
CA GLU A 141 -10.36 -1.41 2.44
C GLU A 141 -9.75 -0.24 1.64
N ARG A 142 -8.60 0.31 2.06
CA ARG A 142 -7.87 1.33 1.29
C ARG A 142 -7.54 0.82 -0.11
N VAL A 143 -6.93 -0.36 -0.22
CA VAL A 143 -6.55 -0.97 -1.50
C VAL A 143 -7.79 -1.23 -2.37
N ARG A 144 -8.85 -1.75 -1.75
CA ARG A 144 -10.10 -2.10 -2.42
C ARG A 144 -10.81 -0.87 -3.01
N TRP A 145 -10.91 0.21 -2.24
CA TRP A 145 -11.70 1.39 -2.63
C TRP A 145 -10.91 2.46 -3.37
N PHE A 146 -9.59 2.52 -3.18
CA PHE A 146 -8.73 3.54 -3.79
C PHE A 146 -7.56 2.95 -4.57
N PRO A 147 -7.78 2.01 -5.53
CA PRO A 147 -6.71 1.29 -6.23
C PRO A 147 -5.76 2.19 -7.04
N HIS A 148 -6.10 3.46 -7.25
CA HIS A 148 -5.28 4.45 -7.96
C HIS A 148 -4.55 5.42 -7.02
N CYS A 149 -4.63 5.23 -5.70
CA CYS A 149 -3.82 6.01 -4.76
C CYS A 149 -2.35 5.61 -4.94
N ALA A 150 -1.48 6.56 -5.31
CA ALA A 150 -0.05 6.30 -5.49
C ALA A 150 0.69 5.99 -4.18
N TYR A 151 0.02 6.16 -3.03
CA TYR A 151 0.52 5.85 -1.70
C TYR A 151 -0.10 4.52 -1.19
N ILE A 152 -0.12 3.49 -2.02
CA ILE A 152 -0.55 2.13 -1.65
C ILE A 152 0.64 1.18 -1.75
#